data_AF-A0A7G1P9G7-F1
#
_entry.id   AF-A0A7G1P9G7-F1
#
_cell.length_a   1.000
_cell.length_b   1.000
_cell.length_c   1.000
_cell.angle_alpha   90.00
_cell.angle_beta   90.00
_cell.angle_gamma   90.00
#
_symmetry.space_group_name_H-M   'P 1'
#
loop_
_entity.id
_entity.type
_entity.pdbx_description
1 polymer ?
#
loop_
_entity_poly.entity_id
_entity_poly.type
_entity_poly.pdbx_seq_one_letter_code
_entity_poly.pdbx_strand_id
1 'polypeptide(L)'
;MPYLLAYSLGDGQGGPEGSAVAVEQLLSANGLPLGDTVVDATRQPSFPVSLLVEAGQAVVSMTELKARCPVPPEWLAAVGERGYAYLLFTTRPWPEAEPGKPVEPAALAAFAGDEETLKNAAHALVPAGSPCG
;
A
#
# COMPACT_ATOMS: atom_id res chain seq x y z
N MET A 1 -14.40 1.03 4.56
CA MET A 1 -13.42 -0.07 4.50
C MET A 1 -12.04 0.58 4.62
N PRO A 2 -11.13 0.08 5.47
CA PRO A 2 -9.84 0.74 5.67
C PRO A 2 -8.93 0.49 4.47
N TYR A 3 -8.74 1.51 3.64
CA TYR A 3 -7.89 1.47 2.44
C TYR A 3 -6.53 2.09 2.74
N LEU A 4 -5.47 1.47 2.21
CA LEU A 4 -4.11 1.98 2.29
C LEU A 4 -3.51 1.96 0.90
N LEU A 5 -3.07 3.11 0.41
CA LEU A 5 -2.40 3.25 -0.87
C LEU A 5 -0.89 3.36 -0.64
N ALA A 6 -0.13 2.47 -1.28
CA ALA A 6 1.31 2.54 -1.42
C ALA A 6 1.68 2.94 -2.85
N TYR A 7 2.58 3.91 -2.98
CA TYR A 7 3.05 4.44 -4.25
C TYR A 7 4.52 4.84 -4.14
N SER A 8 5.22 4.87 -5.28
CA SER A 8 6.58 5.44 -5.35
C SER A 8 6.52 6.92 -5.76
N LEU A 9 7.52 7.69 -5.36
CA LEU A 9 7.71 9.07 -5.85
C LEU A 9 8.46 9.11 -7.19
N GLY A 10 8.93 7.98 -7.72
CA GLY A 10 9.72 7.96 -8.96
C GLY A 10 11.10 8.64 -8.85
N ASP A 11 11.56 8.92 -7.63
CA ASP A 11 12.81 9.62 -7.31
C ASP A 11 14.02 8.67 -7.18
N GLY A 12 13.86 7.42 -7.58
CA GLY A 12 14.93 6.43 -7.64
C GLY A 12 15.96 6.73 -8.72
N GLN A 13 17.11 6.03 -8.67
CA GLN A 13 18.22 6.21 -9.62
C GLN A 13 17.83 6.02 -11.10
N GLY A 14 16.79 5.22 -11.37
CA GLY A 14 16.24 5.00 -12.72
C GLY A 14 15.07 5.92 -13.08
N GLY A 15 14.79 6.95 -12.27
CA GLY A 15 13.65 7.84 -12.45
C GLY A 15 12.29 7.12 -12.34
N PRO A 16 11.21 7.75 -12.84
CA PRO A 16 9.85 7.21 -12.77
C PRO A 16 9.70 5.81 -13.37
N GLU A 17 10.33 5.55 -14.52
CA GLU A 17 10.28 4.25 -15.20
C GLU A 17 11.02 3.17 -14.42
N GLY A 18 12.23 3.47 -13.92
CA GLY A 18 13.00 2.54 -13.11
C GLY A 18 12.32 2.21 -11.78
N SER A 19 11.67 3.20 -11.15
CA SER A 19 10.86 2.96 -9.96
C SER A 19 9.63 2.10 -10.25
N ALA A 20 8.95 2.30 -11.38
CA ALA A 20 7.80 1.47 -11.76
C ALA A 20 8.21 0.00 -11.94
N VAL A 21 9.32 -0.26 -12.64
CA VAL A 21 9.86 -1.62 -12.82
C VAL A 21 10.30 -2.23 -11.49
N ALA A 22 10.95 -1.45 -10.61
CA ALA A 22 11.36 -1.93 -9.30
C ALA A 22 10.14 -2.30 -8.42
N VAL A 23 9.08 -1.50 -8.45
CA VAL A 23 7.83 -1.80 -7.74
C VAL A 23 7.15 -3.03 -8.33
N GLU A 24 7.11 -3.19 -9.65
CA GLU A 24 6.55 -4.38 -10.29
C GLU A 24 7.28 -5.67 -9.87
N GLN A 25 8.62 -5.63 -9.84
CA GLN A 25 9.44 -6.75 -9.37
C GLN A 25 9.21 -7.05 -7.89
N LEU A 26 9.15 -6.01 -7.06
CA LEU A 26 8.85 -6.13 -5.63
C LEU A 26 7.49 -6.81 -5.40
N LEU A 27 6.45 -6.36 -6.11
CA LEU A 27 5.11 -6.92 -6.01
C LEU A 27 5.07 -8.38 -6.43
N SER A 28 5.67 -8.69 -7.58
CA SER A 28 5.78 -10.06 -8.09
C SER A 28 6.53 -10.97 -7.11
N ALA A 29 7.63 -10.51 -6.52
CA ALA A 29 8.41 -11.26 -5.53
C ALA A 29 7.64 -11.54 -4.24
N ASN A 30 6.70 -10.66 -3.87
CA ASN A 30 5.83 -10.83 -2.70
C ASN A 30 4.49 -11.52 -3.03
N GLY A 31 4.33 -12.08 -4.23
CA GLY A 31 3.12 -12.81 -4.62
C GLY A 31 1.90 -11.89 -4.82
N LEU A 32 2.14 -10.64 -5.18
CA LEU A 32 1.13 -9.61 -5.44
C LEU A 32 1.04 -9.36 -6.96
N PRO A 33 0.13 -10.03 -7.68
CA PRO A 33 -0.06 -9.79 -9.11
C PRO A 33 -0.68 -8.41 -9.36
N LEU A 34 -0.27 -7.76 -10.45
CA LEU A 34 -0.90 -6.53 -10.93
C LEU A 34 -2.27 -6.81 -11.58
N GLY A 35 -3.14 -5.81 -11.55
CA GLY A 35 -4.46 -5.85 -12.18
C GLY A 35 -5.57 -6.25 -11.21
N ASP A 36 -6.65 -6.82 -11.71
CA ASP A 36 -7.91 -6.90 -10.95
C ASP A 36 -7.97 -8.05 -9.91
N THR A 37 -6.87 -8.78 -9.72
CA THR A 37 -6.84 -9.90 -8.77
C THR A 37 -6.57 -9.40 -7.36
N VAL A 38 -7.57 -9.57 -6.48
CA VAL A 38 -7.41 -9.27 -5.05
C VAL A 38 -6.85 -10.49 -4.32
N VAL A 39 -5.66 -10.36 -3.76
CA VAL A 39 -5.04 -11.38 -2.91
C VAL A 39 -5.60 -11.30 -1.50
N ASP A 40 -6.23 -12.37 -1.03
CA ASP A 40 -6.67 -12.47 0.37
C ASP A 40 -5.57 -13.07 1.25
N ALA A 41 -4.75 -12.20 1.86
CA ALA A 41 -3.68 -12.61 2.78
C ALA A 41 -4.21 -12.97 4.18
N THR A 42 -5.46 -12.62 4.51
CA THR A 42 -6.08 -12.99 5.79
C THR A 42 -6.25 -14.51 5.94
N ARG A 43 -6.27 -15.23 4.82
CA ARG A 43 -6.34 -16.70 4.75
C ARG A 43 -4.97 -17.36 4.60
N GLN A 44 -3.89 -16.58 4.56
CA GLN A 44 -2.54 -17.03 4.25
C GLN A 44 -1.55 -16.51 5.32
N PRO A 45 -1.43 -17.17 6.48
CA PRO A 45 -0.59 -16.69 7.58
C PRO A 45 0.91 -16.63 7.25
N SER A 46 1.37 -17.35 6.22
CA SER A 46 2.75 -17.30 5.70
C SER A 46 2.95 -16.28 4.57
N PHE A 47 1.96 -15.42 4.29
CA PHE A 47 2.06 -14.41 3.26
C PHE A 47 3.14 -13.39 3.61
N PRO A 48 4.02 -12.98 2.67
CA PRO A 48 5.19 -12.16 2.97
C PRO A 48 4.86 -10.69 3.27
N VAL A 49 3.61 -10.26 3.12
CA VAL A 49 3.16 -8.89 3.39
C VAL A 49 2.37 -8.85 4.69
N SER A 50 2.75 -7.93 5.57
CA SER A 50 2.12 -7.71 6.87
C SER A 50 1.81 -6.23 7.10
N LEU A 51 0.75 -5.97 7.86
CA LEU A 51 0.35 -4.65 8.31
C LEU A 51 0.32 -4.62 9.83
N LEU A 52 1.09 -3.71 10.42
CA LEU A 52 1.08 -3.46 11.86
C LEU A 52 0.55 -2.05 12.13
N VAL A 53 -0.27 -1.92 13.16
CA VAL A 53 -0.80 -0.64 13.60
C VAL A 53 -0.16 -0.27 14.94
N GLU A 54 0.62 0.81 14.96
CA GLU A 54 1.38 1.23 16.14
C GLU A 54 1.26 2.74 16.34
N ALA A 55 0.76 3.18 17.52
CA ALA A 55 0.71 4.58 17.91
C ALA A 55 0.13 5.54 16.84
N GLY A 56 -0.92 5.10 16.13
CA GLY A 56 -1.56 5.87 15.05
C GLY A 56 -0.81 5.88 13.72
N GLN A 57 0.14 4.96 13.55
CA GLN A 57 0.85 4.70 12.30
C GLN A 57 0.43 3.33 11.75
N ALA A 58 0.28 3.25 10.44
CA ALA A 58 0.26 1.99 9.73
C ALA A 58 1.68 1.68 9.23
N VAL A 59 2.17 0.50 9.58
CA VAL A 59 3.49 -0.01 9.17
C VAL A 59 3.26 -1.19 8.25
N VAL A 60 3.51 -0.97 6.95
CA VAL A 60 3.48 -2.03 5.94
C VAL A 60 4.88 -2.61 5.83
N SER A 61 5.00 -3.93 5.99
CA SER A 61 6.27 -4.64 5.85
C SER A 61 6.13 -5.75 4.83
N MET A 62 7.07 -5.80 3.90
CA MET A 62 7.21 -6.82 2.86
C MET A 62 8.70 -7.09 2.61
N THR A 63 9.01 -8.12 1.81
CA THR A 63 10.40 -8.43 1.47
C THR A 63 11.02 -7.22 0.78
N GLU A 64 12.13 -6.70 1.31
CA GLU A 64 12.87 -5.52 0.79
C GLU A 64 12.19 -4.14 0.93
N LEU A 65 10.98 -4.05 1.49
CA LEU A 65 10.31 -2.77 1.72
C LEU A 65 9.59 -2.72 3.07
N LYS A 66 9.89 -1.67 3.84
CA LYS A 66 9.18 -1.33 5.07
C LYS A 66 8.79 0.15 5.04
N ALA A 67 7.48 0.40 4.96
CA ALA A 67 6.92 1.74 4.92
C ALA A 67 6.11 2.01 6.19
N ARG A 68 6.15 3.25 6.67
CA ARG A 68 5.31 3.72 7.77
C ARG A 68 4.57 4.97 7.32
N CYS A 69 3.28 5.05 7.60
CA CYS A 69 2.50 6.25 7.32
C CYS A 69 1.57 6.60 8.48
N PRO A 70 1.35 7.91 8.74
CA PRO A 70 0.30 8.33 9.65
C PRO A 70 -1.05 7.96 9.06
N VAL A 71 -1.93 7.43 9.90
CA VAL A 71 -3.31 7.08 9.52
C VAL A 71 -4.29 7.81 10.43
N PRO A 72 -5.46 8.19 9.90
CA PRO A 72 -6.42 8.94 10.69
C PRO A 72 -7.16 8.02 11.69
N PRO A 73 -7.67 8.55 12.82
CA PRO A 73 -8.27 7.75 13.88
C PRO A 73 -9.46 6.88 13.43
N GLU A 74 -10.27 7.38 12.50
CA GLU A 74 -11.39 6.64 11.92
C GLU A 74 -10.93 5.39 11.14
N TRP A 75 -9.75 5.45 10.53
CA TRP A 75 -9.15 4.31 9.85
C TRP A 75 -8.68 3.27 10.86
N LEU A 76 -8.06 3.69 11.97
CA LEU A 76 -7.64 2.80 13.06
C LEU A 76 -8.82 2.05 13.67
N ALA A 77 -9.92 2.76 13.93
CA ALA A 77 -11.15 2.14 14.44
C ALA A 77 -11.69 1.10 13.44
N ALA A 78 -11.76 1.45 12.16
CA ALA A 78 -12.24 0.53 11.12
C ALA A 78 -11.36 -0.72 10.96
N VAL A 79 -10.03 -0.59 11.11
CA VAL A 79 -9.10 -1.71 11.12
C VAL A 79 -9.27 -2.57 12.37
N GLY A 80 -9.40 -1.95 13.54
CA GLY A 80 -9.62 -2.67 14.80
C GLY A 80 -10.91 -3.49 14.80
N GLU A 81 -11.98 -2.97 14.20
CA GLU A 81 -13.26 -3.70 14.07
C GLU A 81 -13.19 -4.85 13.06
N ARG A 82 -12.39 -4.72 12.00
CA ARG A 82 -12.37 -5.68 10.88
C ARG A 82 -11.25 -6.71 10.99
N GLY A 83 -10.13 -6.37 11.61
CA GLY A 83 -8.92 -7.20 11.69
C GLY A 83 -8.07 -7.23 10.43
N TYR A 84 -8.39 -6.42 9.41
CA TYR A 84 -7.64 -6.35 8.16
C TYR A 84 -7.80 -4.98 7.49
N ALA A 85 -6.90 -4.67 6.55
CA ALA A 85 -7.01 -3.52 5.66
C ALA A 85 -6.83 -3.92 4.19
N TYR A 86 -7.35 -3.08 3.31
CA TYR A 86 -7.17 -3.22 1.87
C TYR A 86 -5.94 -2.41 1.45
N LEU A 87 -4.88 -3.11 1.06
CA LEU A 87 -3.66 -2.53 0.50
C LEU A 87 -3.79 -2.47 -1.02
N LEU A 88 -3.67 -1.26 -1.55
CA LEU A 88 -3.50 -0.98 -2.97
C LEU A 88 -2.05 -0.52 -3.17
N PHE A 89 -1.26 -1.23 -3.97
CA PHE A 89 0.12 -0.83 -4.27
C PHE A 89 0.31 -0.70 -5.78
N THR A 90 0.45 0.53 -6.25
CA THR A 90 0.61 0.84 -7.67
C THR A 90 2.06 0.97 -8.09
N THR A 91 2.36 0.52 -9.31
CA THR A 91 3.63 0.81 -10.01
C THR A 91 3.65 2.24 -10.56
N ARG A 92 2.49 2.87 -10.69
CA ARG A 92 2.37 4.25 -11.16
C ARG A 92 2.94 5.21 -10.10
N PRO A 93 3.95 6.01 -10.44
CA PRO A 93 4.46 7.01 -9.52
C PRO A 93 3.41 8.10 -9.28
N TRP A 94 3.48 8.75 -8.12
CA TRP A 94 2.59 9.87 -7.81
C TRP A 94 2.78 11.00 -8.84
N PRO A 95 1.73 11.48 -9.51
CA PRO A 95 1.87 12.45 -10.61
C PRO A 95 2.41 13.81 -10.14
N GLU A 96 2.10 14.19 -8.89
CA GLU A 96 2.60 15.41 -8.25
C GLU A 96 3.75 15.07 -7.28
N ALA A 97 4.61 14.10 -7.62
CA ALA A 97 5.70 13.60 -6.76
C ALA A 97 6.68 14.70 -6.35
N GLU A 98 6.34 15.38 -5.27
CA GLU A 98 7.19 16.37 -4.62
C GLU A 98 7.49 15.93 -3.18
N PRO A 99 8.75 15.56 -2.88
CA PRO A 99 9.16 15.23 -1.53
C PRO A 99 8.81 16.35 -0.54
N GLY A 100 8.13 16.01 0.54
CA GLY A 100 7.81 16.95 1.62
C GLY A 100 6.54 17.79 1.41
N LYS A 101 5.80 17.62 0.30
CA LYS A 101 4.45 18.18 0.17
C LYS A 101 3.39 17.20 0.70
N PRO A 102 2.44 17.66 1.53
CA PRO A 102 1.30 16.85 1.89
C PRO A 102 0.45 16.56 0.65
N VAL A 103 -0.02 15.32 0.53
CA VAL A 103 -0.97 14.95 -0.52
C VAL A 103 -2.38 15.24 -0.03
N GLU A 104 -3.14 16.00 -0.81
CA GLU A 104 -4.54 16.29 -0.50
C GLU A 104 -5.39 14.99 -0.55
N PRO A 105 -6.26 14.73 0.45
CA PRO A 105 -7.04 13.49 0.50
C PRO A 105 -7.91 13.25 -0.74
N ALA A 106 -8.44 14.32 -1.34
CA ALA A 106 -9.25 14.24 -2.55
C ALA A 106 -8.42 13.82 -3.79
N ALA A 107 -7.20 14.34 -3.92
CA ALA A 107 -6.29 13.93 -4.99
C ALA A 107 -5.86 12.47 -4.80
N LEU A 108 -5.57 12.07 -3.55
CA LEU A 108 -5.22 10.69 -3.21
C LEU A 108 -6.34 9.72 -3.57
N ALA A 109 -7.58 10.07 -3.24
CA ALA A 109 -8.76 9.26 -3.57
C ALA A 109 -9.02 9.18 -5.07
N ALA A 110 -8.86 10.29 -5.80
CA ALA A 110 -9.00 10.32 -7.26
C ALA A 110 -7.96 9.43 -7.94
N PHE A 111 -6.70 9.52 -7.50
CA PHE A 111 -5.62 8.67 -8.02
C PHE A 111 -5.84 7.19 -7.69
N ALA A 112 -6.21 6.86 -6.44
CA ALA A 112 -6.51 5.49 -6.05
C ALA A 112 -7.70 4.89 -6.81
N GLY A 113 -8.66 5.71 -7.21
CA GLY A 113 -9.85 5.30 -7.97
C GLY A 113 -9.71 5.38 -9.50
N ASP A 114 -8.57 5.83 -10.00
CA ASP A 114 -8.31 5.99 -11.43
C ASP A 114 -8.10 4.62 -12.11
N GLU A 115 -8.74 4.41 -13.26
CA GLU A 115 -8.75 3.11 -13.94
C GLU A 115 -7.33 2.67 -14.34
N GLU A 116 -6.49 3.61 -14.79
CA GLU A 116 -5.09 3.34 -15.12
C GLU A 116 -4.30 2.92 -13.88
N THR A 117 -4.55 3.56 -12.74
CA THR A 117 -3.90 3.22 -11.46
C THR A 117 -4.32 1.84 -10.97
N LEU A 118 -5.62 1.53 -11.03
CA LEU A 118 -6.15 0.23 -10.62
C LEU A 118 -5.61 -0.92 -11.48
N LYS A 119 -5.48 -0.70 -12.81
CA LYS A 119 -4.87 -1.67 -13.74
C LYS A 119 -3.39 -1.93 -13.47
N ASN A 120 -2.67 -0.90 -13.02
CA ASN A 120 -1.24 -0.96 -12.70
C ASN A 120 -0.99 -1.09 -11.19
N ALA A 121 -1.96 -1.59 -10.43
CA ALA A 121 -1.82 -1.83 -9.01
C ALA A 121 -2.03 -3.29 -8.66
N ALA A 122 -1.34 -3.71 -7.61
CA ALA A 122 -1.67 -4.93 -6.90
C ALA A 122 -2.65 -4.63 -5.77
N HIS A 123 -3.54 -5.57 -5.53
CA HIS A 123 -4.64 -5.45 -4.59
C HIS A 123 -4.56 -6.58 -3.57
N ALA A 124 -4.54 -6.25 -2.28
CA ALA A 124 -4.47 -7.26 -1.23
C ALA A 124 -5.28 -6.90 0.01
N LEU A 125 -5.95 -7.91 0.59
CA LEU A 125 -6.47 -7.84 1.94
C LEU A 125 -5.40 -8.34 2.90
N VAL A 126 -4.80 -7.42 3.64
CA VAL A 126 -3.72 -7.72 4.59
C VAL A 126 -4.26 -7.73 6.01
N PRO A 127 -3.98 -8.80 6.79
CA PRO A 127 -4.37 -8.86 8.19
C PRO A 127 -3.64 -7.77 8.96
N ALA A 128 -4.37 -7.04 9.80
CA ALA A 128 -3.81 -6.02 10.65
C ALA A 128 -3.46 -6.63 12.00
N GLY A 129 -2.16 -6.70 12.28
CA GLY A 129 -1.67 -7.01 13.61
C GLY A 129 -1.66 -5.75 14.49
N SER A 130 -2.08 -5.89 15.73
CA SER A 130 -1.60 -5.02 16.80
C SER A 130 -0.30 -5.62 17.32
N PRO A 131 0.72 -4.83 17.69
CA PRO A 131 1.84 -5.38 18.45
C PRO A 131 1.25 -6.06 19.70
N CYS A 132 1.55 -7.35 19.91
CA CYS A 132 1.25 -7.99 21.19
C CYS A 132 1.93 -7.16 22.27
N GLY A 133 1.14 -6.48 23.10
CA GLY A 133 1.57 -5.97 24.39
C GLY A 133 1.71 -7.10 25.40
#